data_AF-A0A551YK63-F1
#
_entry.id   AF-A0A551YK63-F1
#
_cell.length_a   1.000
_cell.length_b   1.000
_cell.length_c   1.000
_cell.angle_alpha   90.00
_cell.angle_beta   90.00
_cell.angle_gamma   90.00
#
_symmetry.space_group_name_H-M   'P 1'
#
loop_
_entity.id
_entity.type
_entity.pdbx_description
1 polymer ?
#
loop_
_entity_poly.entity_id
_entity_poly.type
_entity_poly.pdbx_seq_one_letter_code
_entity_poly.pdbx_strand_id
1 'polypeptide(L)' 'MAKPADEKVPQQMQAKFEKITKLTDAFCSQYLNAEYAQMSRQLAAALCRKRPSPLVSGQAKSWACGIVHALGMVNKFRVR' A
#
# COMPACT_ATOMS: atom_id res chain seq x y z
N MET A 1 3.34 -15.13 -11.92
CA MET A 1 4.38 -14.09 -11.76
C MET A 1 3.85 -12.79 -12.34
N ALA A 2 3.29 -11.90 -11.53
CA ALA A 2 2.74 -10.63 -12.00
C ALA A 2 3.83 -9.54 -11.89
N LYS A 3 4.23 -9.00 -13.05
CA LYS A 3 5.12 -7.83 -13.17
C LYS A 3 4.56 -6.68 -12.33
N PRO A 4 5.33 -6.02 -11.44
CA PRO A 4 4.85 -4.81 -10.79
C PRO A 4 4.80 -3.72 -11.86
N ALA A 5 3.58 -3.28 -12.18
CA ALA A 5 3.32 -2.24 -13.14
C ALA A 5 4.02 -0.95 -12.69
N ASP A 6 4.72 -0.30 -13.62
CA ASP A 6 5.15 1.11 -13.69
C ASP A 6 4.79 2.01 -12.49
N GLU A 7 5.28 1.70 -11.30
CA GLU A 7 5.06 2.48 -10.10
C GLU A 7 6.17 3.52 -10.04
N LYS A 8 5.91 4.69 -10.68
CA LYS A 8 6.77 5.89 -10.63
C LYS A 8 6.85 6.45 -9.21
N VAL A 9 7.55 5.72 -8.34
CA VAL A 9 7.88 6.11 -6.98
C VAL A 9 9.22 6.85 -7.04
N PRO A 10 9.34 8.06 -6.46
CA PRO A 10 10.63 8.74 -6.38
C PRO A 10 11.63 7.85 -5.62
N GLN A 11 12.89 7.77 -6.07
CA GLN A 11 13.93 6.92 -5.47
C GLN A 11 14.03 7.10 -3.94
N GLN A 12 13.87 8.33 -3.47
CA GLN A 12 13.90 8.67 -2.05
C GLN A 12 12.79 7.99 -1.22
N MET A 13 11.68 7.60 -1.86
CA MET A 13 10.53 6.92 -1.26
C MET A 13 10.51 5.42 -1.55
N GLN A 14 11.37 4.91 -2.42
CA GLN A 14 11.38 3.52 -2.86
C GLN A 14 11.62 2.56 -1.70
N ALA A 15 12.59 2.85 -0.83
CA ALA A 15 12.86 2.05 0.37
C ALA A 15 11.66 2.02 1.36
N LYS A 16 10.90 3.12 1.48
CA LYS A 16 9.69 3.16 2.31
C LYS A 16 8.56 2.37 1.67
N PHE A 17 8.37 2.56 0.36
CA PHE A 17 7.39 1.84 -0.44
C PHE A 17 7.59 0.32 -0.32
N GLU A 18 8.82 -0.18 -0.54
CA GLU A 18 9.15 -1.60 -0.42
C GLU A 18 8.89 -2.17 0.98
N LYS A 19 9.21 -1.40 2.03
CA LYS A 19 8.91 -1.81 3.42
C LYS A 19 7.41 -1.94 3.64
N ILE A 20 6.62 -0.99 3.17
CA ILE A 20 5.17 -1.00 3.33
C ILE A 20 4.58 -2.17 2.54
N THR A 21 4.97 -2.34 1.28
CA THR A 21 4.45 -3.40 0.43
C THR A 21 4.81 -4.78 0.97
N LYS A 22 6.02 -5.00 1.47
CA LYS A 22 6.38 -6.26 2.15
C LYS A 22 5.49 -6.54 3.37
N LEU A 23 5.22 -5.54 4.20
CA LEU A 23 4.35 -5.70 5.37
C LEU A 23 2.91 -5.99 4.96
N THR A 24 2.36 -5.24 3.99
CA THR A 24 0.99 -5.46 3.52
C THR A 24 0.85 -6.79 2.78
N ASP A 25 1.84 -7.21 2.00
CA ASP A 25 1.81 -8.46 1.23
C ASP A 25 1.86 -9.67 2.18
N ALA A 26 2.74 -9.65 3.19
CA ALA A 26 2.77 -10.66 4.23
C ALA A 26 1.47 -10.73 5.05
N PHE A 27 0.83 -9.60 5.32
CA PHE A 27 -0.47 -9.56 6.00
C PHE A 27 -1.59 -10.08 5.08
N CYS A 28 -1.62 -9.65 3.83
CA CYS A 28 -2.64 -10.07 2.88
C CYS A 28 -2.55 -11.55 2.56
N SER A 29 -1.34 -12.11 2.50
CA SER A 29 -1.11 -13.54 2.30
C SER A 29 -1.53 -14.39 3.51
N GLN A 30 -1.52 -13.82 4.72
CA GLN A 30 -1.89 -14.55 5.94
C GLN A 30 -3.38 -14.42 6.29
N TYR A 31 -3.98 -13.25 6.04
CA TYR A 31 -5.31 -12.91 6.56
C TYR A 31 -6.33 -12.49 5.51
N LEU A 32 -5.92 -12.24 4.26
CA LEU A 32 -6.79 -11.73 3.19
C LEU A 32 -6.61 -12.55 1.91
N ASN A 33 -6.36 -11.89 0.77
CA ASN A 33 -6.22 -12.47 -0.56
C ASN A 33 -5.23 -11.66 -1.42
N ALA A 34 -4.80 -12.25 -2.53
CA ALA A 34 -3.85 -11.63 -3.48
C ALA A 34 -4.35 -10.30 -4.09
N GLU A 35 -5.67 -10.12 -4.24
CA GLU A 35 -6.25 -8.85 -4.70
C GLU A 35 -5.99 -7.71 -3.71
N TYR A 36 -6.11 -7.96 -2.41
CA TYR A 36 -5.82 -6.97 -1.37
C TYR A 36 -4.34 -6.57 -1.37
N ALA A 37 -3.44 -7.52 -1.64
CA ALA A 37 -2.03 -7.23 -1.78
C ALA A 37 -1.77 -6.27 -2.97
N GLN A 38 -2.45 -6.51 -4.10
CA GLN A 38 -2.33 -5.66 -5.28
C GLN A 38 -2.92 -4.26 -5.05
N MET A 39 -4.10 -4.16 -4.43
CA MET A 39 -4.70 -2.87 -4.08
C MET A 39 -3.84 -2.09 -3.08
N SER A 40 -3.21 -2.78 -2.12
CA SER A 40 -2.30 -2.17 -1.15
C SER A 40 -1.07 -1.55 -1.82
N ARG A 41 -0.49 -2.24 -2.81
CA ARG A 41 0.62 -1.71 -3.62
C ARG A 41 0.22 -0.45 -4.38
N GLN A 42 -0.94 -0.48 -5.05
CA GLN A 42 -1.45 0.67 -5.80
C GLN A 42 -1.69 1.88 -4.89
N LEU A 43 -2.27 1.68 -3.71
CA LEU A 43 -2.52 2.77 -2.76
C LEU A 43 -1.20 3.33 -2.20
N ALA A 44 -0.24 2.46 -1.86
CA ALA A 44 1.08 2.88 -1.42
C ALA A 44 1.81 3.72 -2.50
N ALA A 45 1.70 3.34 -3.77
CA ALA A 45 2.29 4.09 -4.87
C ALA A 45 1.58 5.44 -5.10
N ALA A 46 0.25 5.49 -4.98
CA ALA A 46 -0.51 6.73 -5.06
C ALA A 46 -0.12 7.71 -3.94
N LEU A 47 0.08 7.21 -2.72
CA LEU A 47 0.56 8.01 -1.59
C LEU A 47 1.97 8.56 -1.82
N CYS A 48 2.84 7.80 -2.49
CA CYS A 48 4.20 8.26 -2.86
C CYS A 48 4.17 9.41 -3.88
N ARG A 49 3.10 9.53 -4.67
CA ARG A 49 2.95 10.56 -5.72
C ARG A 49 2.36 11.87 -5.20
N LYS A 50 1.66 11.87 -4.06
CA LYS A 50 1.17 13.12 -3.43
C LYS A 50 2.33 13.98 -2.93
N ARG A 51 2.23 15.31 -3.07
CA ARG A 51 3.22 16.28 -2.55
C ARG A 51 2.58 17.31 -1.61
N PRO A 52 3.18 17.58 -0.43
CA PRO A 52 4.29 16.85 0.18
C PRO A 52 3.88 15.39 0.47
N SER A 53 4.79 14.43 0.25
CA SER A 53 4.43 13.01 0.40
C SER A 53 4.14 12.69 1.86
N PRO A 54 2.89 12.33 2.21
CA PRO A 54 2.51 12.11 3.59
C PRO A 54 3.28 10.91 4.19
N LEU A 55 3.72 9.99 3.34
CA LEU A 55 4.60 8.87 3.68
C LEU A 55 5.95 9.29 4.26
N VAL A 56 6.40 10.54 4.11
CA VAL A 56 7.60 11.05 4.78
C VAL A 56 7.37 11.12 6.29
N SER A 57 6.17 11.53 6.69
CA SER A 57 5.72 11.58 8.08
C SER A 57 5.18 10.20 8.50
N GLY A 58 5.79 9.59 9.52
CA GLY A 58 5.32 8.33 10.09
C GLY A 58 6.08 7.06 9.67
N GLN A 59 5.81 5.98 10.41
CA GLN A 59 6.47 4.68 10.27
C GLN A 59 5.80 3.82 9.19
N ALA A 60 6.58 2.98 8.50
CA ALA A 60 6.07 2.06 7.49
C ALA A 60 4.99 1.12 8.03
N LYS A 61 5.10 0.67 9.29
CA LYS A 61 4.09 -0.18 9.95
C LYS A 61 2.74 0.52 10.10
N SER A 62 2.73 1.79 10.54
CA SER A 62 1.51 2.58 10.69
C SER A 62 0.83 2.79 9.34
N TRP A 63 1.61 3.09 8.30
CA TRP A 63 1.08 3.23 6.93
C TRP A 63 0.54 1.91 6.37
N ALA A 64 1.22 0.78 6.60
CA ALA A 64 0.72 -0.53 6.20
C ALA A 64 -0.64 -0.85 6.86
N CYS A 65 -0.76 -0.61 8.17
CA CYS A 65 -2.03 -0.77 8.89
C CYS A 65 -3.12 0.16 8.33
N GLY A 66 -2.78 1.45 8.13
CA GLY A 66 -3.72 2.44 7.59
C GLY A 66 -4.20 2.11 6.16
N ILE A 67 -3.31 1.59 5.31
CA ILE A 67 -3.65 1.15 3.95
C ILE A 67 -4.63 -0.02 3.99
N VAL A 68 -4.33 -1.06 4.77
CA VAL A 68 -5.20 -2.24 4.89
C VAL A 68 -6.54 -1.84 5.51
N HIS A 69 -6.53 -1.00 6.54
CA HIS A 69 -7.75 -0.50 7.18
C HIS A 69 -8.62 0.32 6.22
N ALA A 70 -8.02 1.26 5.48
CA ALA A 70 -8.72 2.05 4.49
C ALA A 70 -9.31 1.17 3.39
N LEU A 71 -8.54 0.22 2.83
CA LEU A 71 -9.03 -0.73 1.84
C LEU A 71 -10.19 -1.58 2.38
N GLY A 72 -10.10 -2.05 3.63
CA GLY A 72 -11.20 -2.77 4.30
C GLY A 72 -12.45 -1.92 4.47
N MET A 73 -12.31 -0.61 4.74
CA MET A 73 -13.42 0.33 4.79
C MET A 73 -14.04 0.56 3.41
N VAL A 74 -13.24 0.78 2.36
CA VAL A 74 -13.76 1.03 1.00
C VAL A 74 -14.42 -0.23 0.44
N ASN A 75 -13.87 -1.41 0.71
CA ASN A 75 -14.47 -2.67 0.26
C ASN A 75 -15.85 -2.91 0.92
N LYS A 76 -16.02 -2.54 2.19
CA LYS A 76 -17.36 -2.54 2.83
C LYS A 76 -18.28 -1.44 2.29
N PHE A 77 -17.74 -0.32 1.84
CA PHE A 77 -18.51 0.81 1.29
C PHE A 77 -18.99 0.57 -0.16
N ARG A 78 -18.38 -0.38 -0.88
CA ARG A 78 -18.69 -0.69 -2.29
C ARG A 78 -19.78 -1.76 -2.46
N VAL A 79 -20.51 -2.09 -1.40
CA VAL A 79 -21.74 -2.92 -1.46
C VAL A 79 -22.91 -2.04 -1.02
N ARG A 80 -23.31 -1.10 -1.87
CA ARG A 80 -24.63 -0.49 -1.88
C ARG A 80 -25.10 -0.37 -3.32
#